data_AF-A0A139LVP3-F1
#
_entry.id   AF-A0A139LVP3-F1
#
_cell.length_a   1.000
_cell.length_b   1.000
_cell.length_c   1.000
_cell.angle_alpha   90.00
_cell.angle_beta   90.00
_cell.angle_gamma   90.00
#
_symmetry.space_group_name_H-M   'P 1'
#
loop_
_entity.id
_entity.type
_entity.pdbx_description
1 polymer ?
#
loop_
_entity_poly.entity_id
_entity_poly.type
_entity_poly.pdbx_seq_one_letter_code
_entity_poly.pdbx_strand_id
1 'polypeptide(L)'
;MKIIKDKLITPGQMKALHATFRRIGMDDEARHGCIHEFTSGRTHSSKELTMREAQQLLDRLNPMDDKARALQRKEAQFVFRDIYRLSFLIPQLNQGFTSDSEEEYQMNVAKLNVWGRKYTKARKDVTRMALWELQETKKQLEAFMRREERKTKK
;
A
#
# COMPACT_ATOMS: atom_id res chain seq x y z
N MET A 1 -31.63 -19.08 0.89
CA MET A 1 -30.32 -18.51 1.30
C MET A 1 -29.68 -19.43 2.34
N LYS A 2 -28.51 -20.02 2.05
CA LYS A 2 -27.75 -20.76 3.08
C LYS A 2 -27.06 -19.74 3.97
N ILE A 3 -27.50 -19.62 5.22
CA ILE A 3 -26.78 -18.87 6.25
C ILE A 3 -25.50 -19.68 6.52
N ILE A 4 -24.37 -19.21 6.01
CA ILE A 4 -23.07 -19.74 6.41
C ILE A 4 -22.96 -19.38 7.89
N LYS A 5 -22.98 -20.37 8.79
CA LYS A 5 -22.64 -20.13 10.20
C LYS A 5 -21.22 -19.57 10.20
N ASP A 6 -21.08 -18.30 10.53
CA ASP A 6 -19.77 -17.67 10.63
C ASP A 6 -18.96 -18.44 11.68
N LYS A 7 -17.80 -18.94 11.26
CA LYS A 7 -16.92 -19.71 12.13
C LYS A 7 -16.49 -18.81 13.29
N LEU A 8 -16.48 -19.37 14.50
CA LEU A 8 -15.94 -18.71 15.68
C LEU A 8 -14.44 -18.45 15.50
N ILE A 9 -13.94 -17.45 16.21
CA ILE A 9 -12.55 -17.04 16.23
C ILE A 9 -11.58 -18.22 16.40
N THR A 10 -10.47 -18.18 15.65
CA THR A 10 -9.43 -19.20 15.76
C THR A 10 -8.51 -18.97 16.97
N PRO A 11 -7.84 -20.01 17.51
CA PRO A 11 -6.85 -19.85 18.57
C PRO A 11 -5.72 -18.86 18.23
N GLY A 12 -5.32 -18.80 16.95
CA GLY A 12 -4.32 -17.86 16.46
C GLY A 12 -4.79 -16.40 16.54
N GLN A 13 -6.00 -16.12 16.06
CA GLN A 13 -6.61 -14.79 16.15
C GLN A 13 -6.87 -14.37 17.60
N MET A 14 -7.29 -15.30 18.45
CA MET A 14 -7.45 -15.06 19.89
C MET A 14 -6.13 -14.64 20.53
N LYS A 15 -5.05 -15.36 20.26
CA LYS A 15 -3.70 -15.03 20.75
C LYS A 15 -3.26 -13.65 20.26
N ALA A 16 -3.51 -13.32 19.00
CA ALA A 16 -3.18 -12.03 18.42
C ALA A 16 -3.98 -10.89 19.05
N LEU A 17 -5.28 -11.08 19.33
CA LEU A 17 -6.12 -10.07 19.98
C LEU A 17 -5.62 -9.79 21.40
N HIS A 18 -5.39 -10.85 22.18
CA HIS A 18 -4.86 -10.71 23.54
C HIS A 18 -3.46 -10.07 23.59
N ALA A 19 -2.61 -10.34 22.60
CA ALA A 19 -1.32 -9.65 22.47
C ALA A 19 -1.52 -8.16 22.13
N THR A 20 -2.49 -7.85 21.25
CA THR A 20 -2.81 -6.48 20.83
C THR A 20 -3.39 -5.67 21.98
N PHE A 21 -4.39 -6.19 22.70
CA PHE A 21 -4.97 -5.54 23.89
C PHE A 21 -3.90 -5.20 24.94
N ARG A 22 -3.02 -6.16 25.25
CA ARG A 22 -1.90 -5.92 26.18
C ARG A 22 -0.94 -4.86 25.67
N ARG A 23 -0.58 -4.89 24.38
CA ARG A 23 0.34 -3.90 23.77
C ARG A 23 -0.21 -2.48 23.81
N ILE A 24 -1.52 -2.30 23.64
CA ILE A 24 -2.17 -0.98 23.71
C ILE A 24 -2.55 -0.56 25.14
N GLY A 25 -2.26 -1.39 26.14
CA GLY A 25 -2.55 -1.10 27.56
C GLY A 25 -4.04 -1.15 27.91
N MET A 26 -4.85 -1.90 27.15
CA MET A 26 -6.28 -2.05 27.41
C MET A 26 -6.51 -3.08 28.52
N ASP A 27 -7.18 -2.66 29.58
CA ASP A 27 -7.58 -3.53 30.69
C ASP A 27 -8.83 -4.38 30.34
N ASP A 28 -9.24 -5.23 31.26
CA ASP A 28 -10.32 -6.19 31.04
C ASP A 28 -11.69 -5.52 30.82
N GLU A 29 -11.97 -4.42 31.52
CA GLU A 29 -13.23 -3.67 31.40
C GLU A 29 -13.29 -2.92 30.05
N ALA A 30 -12.22 -2.20 29.70
CA ALA A 30 -12.11 -1.51 28.42
C ALA A 30 -12.14 -2.49 27.25
N ARG A 31 -11.55 -3.69 27.40
CA ARG A 31 -11.63 -4.77 26.41
C ARG A 31 -13.07 -5.21 26.19
N HIS A 32 -13.81 -5.50 27.27
CA HIS A 32 -15.20 -5.95 27.18
C HIS A 32 -16.10 -4.87 26.56
N GLY A 33 -15.93 -3.61 26.95
CA GLY A 33 -16.62 -2.47 26.34
C GLY A 33 -16.33 -2.34 24.85
N CYS A 34 -15.04 -2.42 24.46
CA CYS A 34 -14.62 -2.35 23.05
C CYS A 34 -15.25 -3.46 22.19
N ILE A 35 -15.30 -4.69 22.68
CA ILE A 35 -15.90 -5.83 21.95
C ILE A 35 -17.42 -5.68 21.87
N HIS A 36 -18.05 -5.23 22.96
CA HIS A 36 -19.48 -4.95 22.98
C HIS A 36 -19.88 -3.89 21.97
N GLU A 37 -19.19 -2.74 21.95
CA GLU A 37 -19.42 -1.71 20.94
C GLU A 37 -19.15 -2.20 19.52
N PHE A 38 -18.03 -2.88 19.30
CA PHE A 38 -17.63 -3.37 17.98
C PHE A 38 -18.64 -4.36 17.39
N THR A 39 -19.23 -5.21 18.22
CA THR A 39 -20.22 -6.21 17.80
C THR A 39 -21.66 -5.73 17.89
N SER A 40 -21.87 -4.41 18.02
CA SER A 40 -23.21 -3.80 18.16
C SER A 40 -24.03 -4.41 19.31
N GLY A 41 -23.36 -4.70 20.42
CA GLY A 41 -23.92 -5.25 21.65
C GLY A 41 -24.11 -6.77 21.66
N ARG A 42 -23.68 -7.49 20.62
CA ARG A 42 -23.87 -8.95 20.53
C ARG A 42 -23.09 -9.72 21.59
N THR A 43 -21.87 -9.31 21.91
CA THR A 43 -21.04 -9.98 22.92
C THR A 43 -20.01 -9.02 23.54
N HIS A 44 -19.60 -9.30 24.77
CA HIS A 44 -18.45 -8.67 25.43
C HIS A 44 -17.19 -9.58 25.42
N SER A 45 -17.33 -10.83 24.95
CA SER A 45 -16.31 -11.87 25.05
C SER A 45 -15.53 -12.02 23.74
N SER A 46 -14.20 -12.01 23.82
CA SER A 46 -13.34 -12.29 22.66
C SER A 46 -13.60 -13.67 22.07
N LYS A 47 -14.07 -14.64 22.87
CA LYS A 47 -14.36 -16.03 22.44
C LYS A 47 -15.57 -16.14 21.52
N GLU A 48 -16.48 -15.18 21.60
CA GLU A 48 -17.73 -15.17 20.84
C GLU A 48 -17.65 -14.30 19.58
N LEU A 49 -16.46 -13.77 19.29
CA LEU A 49 -16.18 -13.16 18.00
C LEU A 49 -16.16 -14.24 16.92
N THR A 50 -16.71 -13.90 15.76
CA THR A 50 -16.48 -14.67 14.54
C THR A 50 -15.05 -14.46 14.06
N MET A 51 -14.55 -15.35 13.21
CA MET A 51 -13.24 -15.19 12.56
C MET A 51 -13.12 -13.85 11.83
N ARG A 52 -14.21 -13.38 11.22
CA ARG A 52 -14.23 -12.14 10.44
C ARG A 52 -14.18 -10.91 11.34
N GLU A 53 -14.99 -10.88 12.38
CA GLU A 53 -14.97 -9.81 13.38
C GLU A 53 -13.62 -9.72 14.09
N ALA A 54 -13.04 -10.87 14.47
CA ALA A 54 -11.72 -10.90 15.09
C ALA A 54 -10.63 -10.31 14.20
N GLN A 55 -10.67 -10.61 12.89
CA GLN A 55 -9.74 -10.02 11.92
C GLN A 55 -9.94 -8.50 11.80
N GLN A 56 -11.18 -8.05 11.62
CA GLN A 56 -11.50 -6.63 11.48
C GLN A 56 -11.13 -5.83 12.74
N LEU A 57 -11.35 -6.42 13.92
CA LEU A 57 -10.98 -5.81 15.19
C LEU A 57 -9.46 -5.73 15.35
N LEU A 58 -8.71 -6.78 14.97
CA LEU A 58 -7.24 -6.74 14.93
C LEU A 58 -6.72 -5.64 14.02
N ASP A 59 -7.27 -5.51 12.82
CA ASP A 59 -6.88 -4.50 11.84
C ASP A 59 -7.12 -3.09 12.41
N ARG A 60 -8.25 -2.88 13.10
CA ARG A 60 -8.61 -1.60 13.73
C ARG A 60 -7.74 -1.26 14.95
N LEU A 61 -7.33 -2.26 15.72
CA LEU A 61 -6.57 -2.08 16.96
C LEU A 61 -5.05 -2.07 16.76
N ASN A 62 -4.55 -2.19 15.52
CA ASN A 62 -3.11 -2.25 15.26
C ASN A 62 -2.52 -0.94 14.69
N PRO A 63 -2.23 0.07 15.53
CA PRO A 63 -1.67 1.34 15.08
C PRO A 63 -0.23 1.24 14.55
N MET A 64 0.51 0.15 14.85
CA MET A 64 1.84 -0.05 14.26
C MET A 64 1.75 -0.42 12.78
N ASP A 65 0.71 -1.16 12.40
CA ASP A 65 0.48 -1.52 11.01
C ASP A 65 -0.02 -0.31 10.20
N ASP A 66 -0.84 0.56 10.79
CA ASP A 66 -1.20 1.85 10.16
C ASP A 66 0.00 2.76 9.96
N LYS A 67 0.86 2.92 10.96
CA LYS A 67 2.08 3.72 10.83
C LYS A 67 3.05 3.13 9.81
N ALA A 68 3.22 1.80 9.79
CA ALA A 68 4.05 1.12 8.81
C ALA A 68 3.49 1.25 7.39
N ARG A 69 2.18 1.07 7.20
CA ARG A 69 1.49 1.30 5.92
C ARG A 69 1.62 2.76 5.46
N ALA A 70 1.44 3.72 6.37
CA ALA A 70 1.59 5.13 6.06
C ALA A 70 3.03 5.45 5.63
N LEU A 71 4.02 4.89 6.31
CA LEU A 71 5.43 5.05 5.95
C LEU A 71 5.72 4.44 4.57
N GLN A 72 5.24 3.21 4.30
CA GLN A 72 5.40 2.58 2.98
C GLN A 72 4.71 3.39 1.86
N ARG A 73 3.53 3.94 2.11
CA ARG A 73 2.83 4.82 1.14
C ARG A 73 3.63 6.09 0.88
N LYS A 74 4.17 6.72 1.92
CA LYS A 74 5.01 7.92 1.81
C LYS A 74 6.29 7.61 1.02
N GLU A 75 6.93 6.48 1.29
CA GLU A 75 8.10 6.04 0.56
C GLU A 75 7.77 5.76 -0.92
N ALA A 76 6.64 5.11 -1.20
CA ALA A 76 6.18 4.88 -2.56
C ALA A 76 5.95 6.19 -3.33
N GLN A 77 5.39 7.21 -2.68
CA GLN A 77 5.24 8.55 -3.27
C GLN A 77 6.60 9.20 -3.58
N PHE A 78 7.58 9.07 -2.69
CA PHE A 78 8.93 9.59 -2.95
C PHE A 78 9.61 8.88 -4.12
N VAL A 79 9.54 7.56 -4.17
CA VAL A 79 10.11 6.79 -5.28
C VAL A 79 9.40 7.12 -6.59
N PHE A 80 8.07 7.25 -6.59
CA PHE A 80 7.32 7.67 -7.76
C PHE A 80 7.76 9.06 -8.24
N ARG A 81 7.92 10.02 -7.33
CA ARG A 81 8.41 11.37 -7.66
C ARG A 81 9.80 11.33 -8.29
N ASP A 82 10.70 10.47 -7.81
CA ASP A 82 12.02 10.30 -8.40
C ASP A 82 11.94 9.71 -9.82
N ILE A 83 11.12 8.68 -10.01
CA ILE A 83 10.85 8.10 -11.34
C ILE A 83 10.30 9.19 -12.27
N TYR A 84 9.33 9.97 -11.80
CA TYR A 84 8.72 11.06 -12.55
C TYR A 84 9.76 12.12 -12.94
N ARG A 85 10.67 12.50 -12.05
CA ARG A 85 11.76 13.44 -12.38
C ARG A 85 12.76 12.88 -13.39
N LEU A 86 13.21 11.63 -13.20
CA LEU A 86 14.11 10.95 -14.13
C LEU A 86 13.51 10.84 -15.54
N SER A 87 12.19 10.74 -15.62
CA SER A 87 11.42 10.67 -16.86
C SER A 87 11.69 11.86 -17.81
N PHE A 88 11.98 13.06 -17.26
CA PHE A 88 12.29 14.27 -18.02
C PHE A 88 13.73 14.32 -18.55
N LEU A 89 14.60 13.42 -18.10
CA LEU A 89 15.96 13.29 -18.60
C LEU A 89 16.05 12.36 -19.82
N ILE A 90 14.94 11.75 -20.23
CA ILE A 90 14.90 10.72 -21.26
C ILE A 90 14.19 11.26 -22.51
N PRO A 91 14.90 11.39 -23.66
CA PRO A 91 14.34 11.93 -24.90
C PRO A 91 13.05 11.25 -25.36
N GLN A 92 13.00 9.93 -25.28
CA GLN A 92 11.85 9.13 -25.72
C GLN A 92 10.67 9.15 -24.74
N LEU A 93 10.72 10.00 -23.71
CA LEU A 93 9.75 10.02 -22.64
C LEU A 93 9.24 11.44 -22.36
N ASN A 94 9.66 12.08 -21.26
CA ASN A 94 9.14 13.40 -20.88
C ASN A 94 10.16 14.53 -21.08
N GLN A 95 11.31 14.29 -21.70
CA GLN A 95 12.25 15.37 -22.00
C GLN A 95 11.61 16.41 -22.93
N GLY A 96 11.77 17.69 -22.59
CA GLY A 96 11.21 18.81 -23.35
C GLY A 96 9.72 19.09 -23.07
N PHE A 97 9.07 18.29 -22.21
CA PHE A 97 7.72 18.58 -21.74
C PHE A 97 7.76 19.40 -20.45
N THR A 98 6.77 20.26 -20.27
CA THR A 98 6.45 20.96 -19.02
C THR A 98 5.51 20.11 -18.16
N SER A 99 5.28 20.54 -16.92
CA SER A 99 4.30 19.93 -16.00
C SER A 99 3.65 21.01 -15.14
N ASP A 100 3.37 22.16 -15.75
CA ASP A 100 2.93 23.36 -15.05
C ASP A 100 1.40 23.36 -14.83
N SER A 101 0.67 22.57 -15.62
CA SER A 101 -0.76 22.32 -15.44
C SER A 101 -1.06 20.86 -15.05
N GLU A 102 -2.26 20.63 -14.52
CA GLU A 102 -2.73 19.29 -14.18
C GLU A 102 -2.85 18.39 -15.42
N GLU A 103 -3.27 18.95 -16.55
CA GLU A 103 -3.38 18.23 -17.83
C GLU A 103 -2.01 17.77 -18.34
N GLU A 104 -0.99 18.64 -18.24
CA GLU A 104 0.39 18.30 -18.58
C GLU A 104 0.94 17.22 -17.66
N TYR A 105 0.71 17.36 -16.36
CA TYR A 105 1.09 16.35 -15.37
C TYR A 105 0.47 14.99 -15.72
N GLN A 106 -0.84 14.94 -15.97
CA GLN A 106 -1.56 13.71 -16.32
C GLN A 106 -1.05 13.10 -17.62
N MET A 107 -0.75 13.90 -18.64
CA MET A 107 -0.15 13.42 -19.89
C MET A 107 1.22 12.77 -19.65
N ASN A 108 2.08 13.42 -18.88
CA ASN A 108 3.42 12.91 -18.55
C ASN A 108 3.35 11.61 -17.73
N VAL A 109 2.38 11.51 -16.80
CA VAL A 109 2.09 10.27 -16.07
C VAL A 109 1.57 9.18 -17.00
N ALA A 110 0.70 9.50 -17.96
CA ALA A 110 0.17 8.54 -18.92
C ALA A 110 1.30 7.96 -19.80
N LYS A 111 2.22 8.79 -20.28
CA LYS A 111 3.42 8.35 -21.01
C LYS A 111 4.28 7.40 -20.15
N LEU A 112 4.52 7.78 -18.90
CA LEU A 112 5.27 6.95 -17.96
C LEU A 112 4.58 5.61 -17.70
N ASN A 113 3.24 5.58 -17.62
CA ASN A 113 2.48 4.33 -17.48
C ASN A 113 2.59 3.45 -18.72
N VAL A 114 2.51 4.02 -19.94
CA VAL A 114 2.74 3.28 -21.19
C VAL A 114 4.15 2.69 -21.22
N TRP A 115 5.17 3.48 -20.86
CA TRP A 115 6.54 3.00 -20.74
C TRP A 115 6.66 1.88 -19.70
N GLY A 116 6.01 2.05 -18.54
CA GLY A 116 5.92 1.07 -17.46
C GLY A 116 5.47 -0.29 -17.96
N ARG A 117 4.34 -0.34 -18.67
CA ARG A 117 3.81 -1.58 -19.27
C ARG A 117 4.79 -2.21 -20.28
N LYS A 118 5.47 -1.40 -21.07
CA LYS A 118 6.32 -1.87 -22.18
C LYS A 118 7.74 -2.28 -21.78
N TYR A 119 8.33 -1.69 -20.74
CA TYR A 119 9.76 -1.88 -20.47
C TYR A 119 10.08 -2.37 -19.06
N THR A 120 9.15 -2.28 -18.10
CA THR A 120 9.42 -2.74 -16.72
C THR A 120 9.14 -4.24 -16.56
N LYS A 121 9.70 -4.84 -15.51
CA LYS A 121 9.37 -6.23 -15.12
C LYS A 121 7.92 -6.37 -14.65
N ALA A 122 7.36 -5.34 -14.01
CA ALA A 122 6.01 -5.36 -13.46
C ALA A 122 4.90 -5.29 -14.54
N ARG A 123 5.22 -4.83 -15.76
CA ARG A 123 4.32 -4.83 -16.92
C ARG A 123 2.96 -4.17 -16.68
N LYS A 124 2.90 -3.18 -15.79
CA LYS A 124 1.68 -2.43 -15.43
C LYS A 124 1.96 -0.93 -15.28
N ASP A 125 0.91 -0.18 -15.00
CA ASP A 125 0.97 1.26 -14.73
C ASP A 125 1.85 1.53 -13.51
N VAL A 126 2.77 2.49 -13.64
CA VAL A 126 3.67 2.89 -12.55
C VAL A 126 2.86 3.43 -11.37
N THR A 127 1.74 4.10 -11.62
CA THR A 127 0.82 4.58 -10.58
C THR A 127 0.11 3.46 -9.80
N ARG A 128 0.16 2.21 -10.25
CA ARG A 128 -0.45 1.03 -9.62
C ARG A 128 0.57 0.05 -9.02
N MET A 129 1.83 0.46 -8.95
CA MET A 129 2.92 -0.35 -8.42
C MET A 129 3.03 -0.23 -6.90
N ALA A 130 3.31 -1.35 -6.24
CA ALA A 130 3.74 -1.37 -4.85
C ALA A 130 5.15 -0.77 -4.72
N LEU A 131 5.54 -0.40 -3.50
CA LEU A 131 6.84 0.22 -3.23
C LEU A 131 8.02 -0.54 -3.84
N TRP A 132 8.08 -1.86 -3.66
CA TRP A 132 9.19 -2.67 -4.19
C TRP A 132 9.22 -2.70 -5.73
N GLU A 133 8.05 -2.69 -6.37
CA GLU A 133 7.93 -2.62 -7.84
C GLU A 133 8.39 -1.25 -8.36
N LEU A 134 8.07 -0.17 -7.63
CA LEU A 134 8.56 1.18 -7.92
C LEU A 134 10.08 1.26 -7.78
N GLN A 135 10.65 0.71 -6.70
CA GLN A 135 12.10 0.69 -6.48
C GLN A 135 12.85 -0.04 -7.61
N GLU A 136 12.33 -1.19 -8.05
CA GLU A 136 12.90 -1.91 -9.20
C GLU A 136 12.71 -1.14 -10.51
N THR A 137 11.53 -0.55 -10.72
CA THR A 137 11.22 0.28 -11.90
C THR A 137 12.16 1.47 -12.01
N LYS A 138 12.49 2.14 -10.89
CA LYS A 138 13.47 3.23 -10.84
C LYS A 138 14.84 2.76 -11.36
N LYS A 139 15.33 1.61 -10.90
CA LYS A 139 16.61 1.04 -11.38
C LYS A 139 16.58 0.76 -12.88
N GLN A 140 15.47 0.20 -13.38
CA GLN A 140 15.28 -0.05 -14.82
C GLN A 140 15.27 1.25 -15.63
N LEU A 141 14.61 2.30 -15.12
CA LEU A 141 14.55 3.60 -15.77
C LEU A 141 15.93 4.29 -15.80
N GLU A 142 16.69 4.26 -14.72
CA GLU A 142 18.05 4.79 -14.70
C GLU A 142 18.98 4.04 -15.66
N ALA A 143 18.87 2.71 -15.75
CA ALA A 143 19.62 1.93 -16.72
C ALA A 143 19.24 2.28 -18.16
N PHE A 144 17.95 2.52 -18.41
CA PHE A 144 17.44 2.99 -19.70
C PHE A 144 18.01 4.37 -20.05
N MET A 145 17.96 5.33 -19.12
CA MET A 145 18.52 6.67 -19.28
C MET A 145 20.01 6.62 -19.66
N ARG A 146 20.83 5.87 -18.90
CA ARG A 146 22.27 5.70 -19.19
C ARG A 146 22.50 5.09 -20.58
N ARG A 147 21.63 4.20 -21.05
CA ARG A 147 21.71 3.63 -22.40
C ARG A 147 21.43 4.68 -23.47
N GLU A 148 20.43 5.53 -23.27
CA GLU A 148 20.07 6.60 -24.21
C GLU A 148 21.14 7.71 -24.27
N GLU A 149 21.72 8.10 -23.13
CA GLU A 149 22.87 9.02 -23.08
C GLU A 149 24.07 8.52 -23.88
N ARG A 150 24.35 7.21 -23.84
CA ARG A 150 25.45 6.60 -24.60
C ARG A 150 25.18 6.57 -26.11
N LYS A 151 23.92 6.55 -26.54
CA LYS A 151 23.55 6.58 -27.96
C LYS A 151 23.65 7.97 -28.55
N THR A 152 23.29 9.00 -27.76
CA THR A 152 23.30 10.40 -28.19
C THR A 152 24.68 11.04 -28.20
N LYS A 153 25.63 10.48 -27.44
CA LYS A 153 27.05 10.90 -27.42
C LYS A 153 27.93 10.23 -28.48
N LYS A 154 27.38 9.31 -29.28
CA LYS A 154 28.07 8.66 -30.40
C LYS A 154 27.65 9.32 -31.70
#